data_AF-A0A1L5F9U1-F1
#
_entry.id   AF-A0A1L5F9U1-F1
#
_cell.length_a   1.000
_cell.length_b   1.000
_cell.length_c   1.000
_cell.angle_alpha   90.00
_cell.angle_beta   90.00
_cell.angle_gamma   90.00
#
_symmetry.space_group_name_H-M   'P 1'
#
loop_
_entity.id
_entity.type
_entity.pdbx_description
1 polymer ?
#
loop_
_entity_poly.entity_id
_entity_poly.type
_entity_poly.pdbx_seq_one_letter_code
_entity_poly.pdbx_strand_id
1 'polypeptide(L)' 'MNIKELRNIEEYKKRFPTSEFLYRKALQFLPAGVNSTARMVKSGWRPYPLFVKEGSGSRQRYQHG' A
#
# COMPACT_ATOMS: atom_id res chain seq x y z
N MET A 1 -13.81 -13.42 -6.85
CA MET A 1 -12.42 -12.91 -6.93
C MET A 1 -11.67 -13.79 -7.91
N ASN A 2 -11.00 -13.21 -8.91
CA ASN A 2 -10.41 -13.98 -10.02
C ASN A 2 -9.01 -14.51 -9.63
N ILE A 3 -8.61 -15.69 -10.11
CA ILE A 3 -7.26 -16.26 -9.87
C ILE A 3 -6.14 -15.31 -10.32
N LYS A 4 -6.31 -14.58 -11.43
CA LYS A 4 -5.33 -13.60 -11.91
C LYS A 4 -5.15 -12.44 -10.92
N GLU A 5 -6.23 -12.01 -10.30
CA GLU A 5 -6.27 -10.93 -9.30
C GLU A 5 -5.63 -11.37 -7.98
N LEU A 6 -5.85 -12.63 -7.57
CA LEU A 6 -5.16 -13.24 -6.43
C LEU A 6 -3.64 -13.31 -6.66
N ARG A 7 -3.20 -13.76 -7.86
CA ARG A 7 -1.78 -13.78 -8.23
C ARG A 7 -1.14 -12.39 -8.16
N ASN A 8 -1.82 -11.37 -8.67
CA ASN A 8 -1.36 -9.99 -8.62
C ASN A 8 -1.22 -9.48 -7.18
N ILE A 9 -2.17 -9.82 -6.29
CA ILE A 9 -2.10 -9.44 -4.88
C ILE A 9 -0.91 -10.08 -4.15
N GLU A 10 -0.64 -11.36 -4.39
CA GLU A 10 0.48 -12.06 -3.76
C GLU A 10 1.84 -11.51 -4.26
N GLU A 11 1.96 -11.21 -5.57
CA GLU A 11 3.14 -10.53 -6.11
C GLU A 11 3.31 -9.12 -5.53
N TYR A 12 2.22 -8.37 -5.39
CA TYR A 12 2.22 -7.04 -4.78
C TYR A 12 2.71 -7.08 -3.33
N LYS A 13 2.19 -8.02 -2.53
CA LYS A 13 2.63 -8.24 -1.15
C LYS A 13 4.11 -8.59 -1.06
N LYS A 14 4.57 -9.48 -1.95
CA LYS A 14 5.98 -9.86 -2.02
C LYS A 14 6.88 -8.68 -2.38
N ARG A 15 6.42 -7.78 -3.25
CA ARG A 15 7.19 -6.60 -3.68
C ARG A 15 7.20 -5.48 -2.62
N PHE A 16 6.13 -5.33 -1.85
CA PHE A 16 5.98 -4.23 -0.89
C PHE A 16 5.63 -4.70 0.53
N PRO A 17 6.40 -5.62 1.15
CA PRO A 17 6.06 -6.19 2.45
C PRO A 17 6.07 -5.14 3.57
N THR A 18 6.95 -4.14 3.46
CA THR A 18 7.05 -3.06 4.44
C THR A 18 5.85 -2.13 4.40
N SER A 19 5.28 -1.88 3.21
CA SER A 19 4.05 -1.09 3.09
C SER A 19 2.88 -1.83 3.74
N GLU A 20 2.82 -3.16 3.66
CA GLU A 20 1.82 -3.96 4.40
C GLU A 20 1.96 -3.74 5.91
N PHE A 21 3.18 -3.90 6.41
CA PHE A 21 3.47 -3.76 7.84
C PHE A 21 3.09 -2.37 8.37
N LEU A 22 3.46 -1.32 7.63
CA LEU A 22 3.15 0.05 8.01
C LEU A 22 1.66 0.35 7.93
N TYR A 23 0.96 -0.16 6.91
CA TYR A 23 -0.49 -0.03 6.82
C TYR A 23 -1.19 -0.73 7.99
N ARG A 24 -0.75 -1.95 8.36
CA ARG A 24 -1.28 -2.67 9.55
C ARG A 24 -1.05 -1.91 10.84
N LYS A 25 0.10 -1.25 11.00
CA LYS A 25 0.35 -0.34 12.14
C LYS A 25 -0.55 0.89 12.08
N ALA A 26 -0.68 1.52 10.92
CA ALA A 26 -1.49 2.71 10.74
C ALA A 26 -2.96 2.46 11.09
N LEU A 27 -3.50 1.28 10.76
CA LEU A 27 -4.86 0.87 11.11
C LEU A 27 -5.16 0.89 12.62
N GLN A 28 -4.14 0.82 13.48
CA GLN A 28 -4.31 0.87 14.93
C GLN A 28 -4.60 2.29 15.44
N PHE A 29 -4.25 3.32 14.66
CA PHE A 29 -4.30 4.72 15.09
C PHE A 29 -5.14 5.60 14.17
N LEU A 30 -5.23 5.26 12.89
CA LEU A 30 -5.87 6.07 11.87
C LEU A 30 -7.13 5.35 11.36
N PRO A 31 -8.27 6.06 11.27
CA PRO A 31 -9.44 5.54 10.57
C PRO A 31 -9.06 5.11 9.14
N ALA A 32 -9.37 3.86 8.79
CA ALA A 32 -8.99 3.25 7.52
C ALA A 32 -7.47 3.24 7.20
N GLY A 33 -6.61 3.45 8.21
CA GLY A 33 -5.15 3.39 8.08
C GLY A 33 -4.51 4.55 7.32
N VAL A 34 -5.26 5.63 7.05
CA VAL A 34 -4.80 6.78 6.25
C VAL A 34 -5.43 8.10 6.70
N ASN A 35 -4.73 9.23 6.52
CA ASN A 35 -5.27 10.57 6.86
C ASN A 35 -6.05 11.24 5.71
N SER A 36 -6.27 10.53 4.60
CA SER A 36 -7.02 11.08 3.46
C SER A 36 -7.72 9.95 2.71
N THR A 37 -8.98 10.18 2.34
CA THR A 37 -9.79 9.23 1.59
C THR A 37 -9.14 8.81 0.27
N ALA A 38 -8.39 9.71 -0.40
CA ALA A 38 -7.65 9.40 -1.62
C ALA A 38 -6.63 8.26 -1.50
N ARG A 39 -6.22 7.91 -0.27
CA ARG A 39 -5.28 6.81 0.01
C ARG A 39 -5.97 5.54 0.50
N MET A 40 -7.29 5.54 0.64
CA MET A 40 -8.02 4.36 1.08
C MET A 40 -7.96 3.25 0.03
N VAL A 41 -8.05 2.00 0.49
CA VAL A 41 -8.21 0.81 -0.38
C VAL A 41 -9.39 0.98 -1.35
N LYS A 42 -10.47 1.63 -0.92
CA LYS A 42 -11.65 1.89 -1.76
C LYS A 42 -11.41 2.93 -2.87
N SER A 43 -10.28 3.63 -2.86
CA SER A 43 -9.92 4.68 -3.81
C SER A 43 -8.89 4.21 -4.84
N GLY A 44 -8.89 2.91 -5.17
CA GLY A 44 -8.03 2.33 -6.20
C GLY A 44 -6.78 1.61 -5.68
N TRP A 45 -6.56 1.59 -4.36
CA TRP A 45 -5.46 0.86 -3.74
C TRP A 45 -5.87 -0.57 -3.39
N ARG A 46 -5.06 -1.57 -3.73
CA ARG A 46 -5.30 -2.94 -3.28
C ARG A 46 -4.01 -3.76 -3.25
N PRO A 47 -3.77 -4.58 -2.21
CA PRO A 47 -4.57 -4.73 -0.97
C PRO A 47 -4.40 -3.59 0.05
N TYR A 48 -3.37 -2.76 -0.07
CA TYR A 48 -3.07 -1.63 0.80
C TYR A 48 -2.39 -0.51 0.00
N PRO A 49 -2.37 0.75 0.49
CA PRO A 49 -1.62 1.82 -0.16
C PRO A 49 -0.10 1.66 0.02
N LEU A 50 0.68 2.20 -0.93
CA LEU A 50 2.14 2.23 -0.80
C LEU A 50 2.58 3.36 0.14
N PHE A 51 3.56 3.06 1.00
CA PHE A 51 4.22 4.04 1.85
C PHE A 51 5.46 4.56 1.11
N VAL A 52 5.41 5.80 0.63
CA VAL A 52 6.53 6.45 -0.06
C VAL A 52 7.57 6.91 0.96
N LYS A 53 8.83 6.54 0.76
CA LYS A 53 9.98 6.99 1.56
C LYS A 53 10.49 8.34 1.09
N GLU A 54 10.60 8.49 -0.23
CA GLU A 54 11.18 9.66 -0.86
C GLU A 54 10.76 9.79 -2.33
N GLY A 55 10.91 11.00 -2.87
CA GLY A 55 10.68 11.29 -4.28
C GLY A 55 11.72 12.27 -4.82
N SER A 56 12.09 12.09 -6.08
CA SER A 56 13.00 12.98 -6.82
C SER A 56 12.52 13.11 -8.26
N GLY A 57 12.12 14.31 -8.67
CA GLY A 57 11.45 14.54 -9.95
C GLY A 57 10.21 13.65 -10.11
N SER A 58 10.15 12.89 -11.20
CA SER A 58 9.08 11.92 -11.48
C SER A 58 9.29 10.53 -10.84
N ARG A 59 10.35 10.33 -10.04
CA ARG A 59 10.67 9.04 -9.40
C ARG A 59 10.25 9.03 -7.94
N GLN A 60 9.67 7.92 -7.50
CA GLN A 60 9.37 7.65 -6.10
C GLN A 60 10.10 6.39 -5.64
N ARG A 61 10.54 6.36 -4.37
CA ARG A 61 11.01 5.16 -3.68
C ARG A 61 10.08 4.88 -2.52
N TYR A 62 9.80 3.61 -2.29
CA TYR A 62 8.89 3.19 -1.23
C TYR A 62 9.69 2.78 0.02
N GLN A 63 9.01 2.78 1.15
CA GLN A 63 9.59 2.40 2.43
C GLN A 63 9.92 0.90 2.35
N HIS A 64 11.22 0.59 2.27
CA HIS A 64 11.79 -0.76 2.08
C HIS A 64 11.03 -1.63 1.07
N GLY A 65 11.08 -1.14 -0.18
CA GLY A 65 10.79 -1.81 -1.44
C GLY A 65 11.34 -0.97 -2.60
#